data_AF-A0A9D8YN66-F1
#
_entry.id   AF-A0A9D8YN66-F1
#
_cell.length_a   1.000
_cell.length_b   1.000
_cell.length_c   1.000
_cell.angle_alpha   90.00
_cell.angle_beta   90.00
_cell.angle_gamma   90.00
#
_symmetry.space_group_name_H-M   'P 1'
#
loop_
_entity.id
_entity.type
_entity.pdbx_description
1 polymer ?
#
loop_
_entity_poly.entity_id
_entity_poly.type
_entity_poly.pdbx_seq_one_letter_code
_entity_poly.pdbx_strand_id
1 'polypeptide(L)'
;NLPQNIKFSPTTPFAFTEQGVAMFSSVLNSDKAIDVNISIMRVFVALRQHLTDYSNLKEHIAQLEKEMNIKFKDIHQALNYLLQKDKVQIEQHNRVDKPGKLTHLRRMKLTMANGLPRFDLSLG
;
A
#
# COMPACT_ATOMS: atom_id res chain seq x y z
N ASN A 1 -3.99 -61.78 -5.18
CA ASN A 1 -4.67 -62.11 -3.90
C ASN A 1 -5.13 -60.82 -3.22
N LEU A 2 -6.35 -60.36 -3.50
CA LEU A 2 -6.98 -59.31 -2.67
C LEU A 2 -7.97 -59.97 -1.71
N PRO A 3 -8.07 -59.50 -0.45
CA PRO A 3 -9.03 -60.01 0.52
C PRO A 3 -10.47 -59.70 0.08
N GLN A 4 -11.36 -60.67 0.25
CA GLN A 4 -12.75 -60.65 -0.24
C GLN A 4 -13.61 -59.51 0.37
N ASN A 5 -13.14 -58.86 1.43
CA ASN A 5 -13.85 -57.77 2.11
C ASN A 5 -13.66 -56.39 1.45
N ILE A 6 -12.72 -56.22 0.51
CA ILE A 6 -12.48 -54.93 -0.14
C ILE A 6 -13.53 -54.63 -1.21
N LYS A 7 -14.19 -55.66 -1.77
CA LYS A 7 -15.21 -55.52 -2.82
C LYS A 7 -16.42 -54.68 -2.36
N PHE A 8 -16.68 -54.63 -1.06
CA PHE A 8 -17.76 -53.86 -0.44
C PHE A 8 -17.25 -52.90 0.65
N SER A 9 -15.96 -52.57 0.64
CA SER A 9 -15.40 -51.62 1.59
C SER A 9 -16.03 -50.24 1.38
N PRO A 10 -16.58 -49.60 2.43
CA PRO A 10 -17.10 -48.23 2.34
C PRO A 10 -15.97 -47.20 2.12
N THR A 11 -14.72 -47.59 2.35
CA THR A 11 -13.53 -46.75 2.15
C THR A 11 -13.00 -46.94 0.74
N THR A 12 -12.89 -45.84 -0.01
CA THR A 12 -12.26 -45.83 -1.33
C THR A 12 -10.75 -46.01 -1.19
N PRO A 13 -10.13 -46.88 -2.01
CA PRO A 13 -8.68 -46.97 -2.03
C PRO A 13 -8.11 -45.61 -2.48
N PHE A 14 -6.99 -45.20 -1.89
CA PHE A 14 -6.26 -43.98 -2.27
C PHE A 14 -5.57 -44.08 -3.63
N ALA A 15 -6.16 -44.81 -4.59
CA ALA A 15 -5.67 -44.94 -5.95
C ALA A 15 -5.45 -43.54 -6.55
N PHE A 16 -4.30 -43.32 -7.18
CA PHE A 16 -3.90 -42.06 -7.82
C PHE A 16 -3.49 -40.90 -6.91
N THR A 17 -3.41 -41.11 -5.60
CA THR A 17 -2.65 -40.19 -4.72
C THR A 17 -1.17 -40.57 -4.72
N GLU A 18 -0.28 -39.66 -4.33
CA GLU A 18 1.16 -39.97 -4.21
C GLU A 18 1.41 -41.25 -3.39
N GLN A 19 0.72 -41.37 -2.24
CA GLN A 19 0.87 -42.53 -1.35
C GLN A 19 0.23 -43.80 -1.93
N GLY A 20 -0.85 -43.67 -2.69
CA GLY A 20 -1.48 -44.79 -3.37
C GLY A 20 -0.71 -45.29 -4.59
N VAL A 21 -0.06 -44.39 -5.34
CA VAL A 21 0.83 -44.75 -6.45
C VAL A 21 2.08 -45.45 -5.91
N ALA A 22 2.65 -44.95 -4.81
CA ALA A 22 3.74 -45.63 -4.11
C ALA A 22 3.32 -47.04 -3.65
N MET A 23 2.12 -47.19 -3.07
CA MET A 23 1.58 -48.48 -2.65
C MET A 23 1.40 -49.45 -3.84
N PHE A 24 0.96 -48.93 -5.00
CA PHE A 24 0.78 -49.71 -6.23
C PHE A 24 2.09 -50.12 -6.91
N SER A 25 3.18 -49.38 -6.69
CA SER A 25 4.51 -49.71 -7.23
C SER A 25 5.05 -51.05 -6.73
N SER A 26 4.64 -51.47 -5.53
CA SER A 26 4.99 -52.79 -4.99
C SER A 26 4.28 -53.96 -5.69
N VAL A 27 3.13 -53.68 -6.33
CA VAL A 27 2.27 -54.66 -7.00
C VAL A 27 2.58 -54.72 -8.50
N LEU A 28 2.90 -53.58 -9.12
CA LEU A 28 3.28 -53.49 -10.52
C LEU A 28 4.81 -53.55 -10.68
N ASN A 29 5.34 -54.76 -10.90
CA ASN A 29 6.78 -55.00 -11.00
C ASN A 29 7.30 -55.17 -12.45
N SER A 30 6.62 -54.59 -13.44
CA SER A 30 7.15 -54.57 -14.81
C SER A 30 7.97 -53.30 -15.05
N ASP A 31 9.02 -53.39 -15.86
CA ASP A 31 9.90 -52.25 -16.17
C ASP A 31 9.11 -51.01 -16.62
N LYS A 32 8.13 -51.23 -17.52
CA LYS A 32 7.22 -50.19 -17.99
C LYS A 32 6.39 -49.55 -16.85
N ALA A 33 5.94 -50.34 -15.88
CA ALA A 33 5.16 -49.81 -14.77
C ALA A 33 6.03 -49.04 -13.75
N ILE A 34 7.28 -49.47 -13.56
CA ILE A 34 8.27 -48.77 -12.74
C ILE A 34 8.52 -47.38 -13.32
N ASP A 35 8.77 -47.26 -14.62
CA ASP A 35 9.01 -45.99 -15.30
C ASP A 35 7.82 -45.02 -15.19
N VAL A 36 6.61 -45.54 -15.35
CA VAL A 36 5.38 -44.76 -15.22
C VAL A 36 5.19 -44.27 -13.78
N ASN A 37 5.40 -45.12 -12.77
CA ASN A 37 5.29 -44.72 -11.37
C ASN A 37 6.31 -43.64 -11.00
N ILE A 38 7.55 -43.77 -11.46
CA ILE A 38 8.59 -42.73 -11.28
C ILE A 38 8.14 -41.42 -11.92
N SER A 39 7.60 -41.47 -13.13
CA SER A 39 7.12 -40.28 -13.85
C SER A 39 5.98 -39.58 -13.11
N ILE A 40 5.01 -40.36 -12.60
CA ILE A 40 3.88 -39.83 -11.82
C ILE A 40 4.40 -39.15 -10.53
N MET A 41 5.31 -39.80 -9.80
CA MET A 41 5.89 -39.23 -8.57
C MET A 41 6.64 -37.91 -8.83
N ARG A 42 7.40 -37.83 -9.94
CA ARG A 42 8.11 -36.59 -10.33
C ARG A 42 7.13 -35.43 -10.56
N VAL A 43 6.01 -35.70 -11.22
CA VAL A 43 4.96 -34.68 -11.44
C VAL A 43 4.38 -34.20 -10.11
N PHE A 44 4.08 -35.09 -9.17
CA PHE A 44 3.57 -34.71 -7.85
C PHE A 44 4.56 -33.85 -7.05
N VAL A 45 5.86 -34.19 -7.10
CA VAL A 45 6.92 -33.40 -6.44
C VAL A 45 7.02 -32.00 -7.06
N ALA A 46 7.08 -31.92 -8.40
CA ALA A 46 7.17 -30.65 -9.10
C ALA A 46 5.95 -29.75 -8.85
N LEU A 47 4.75 -30.34 -8.82
CA LEU A 47 3.51 -29.60 -8.51
C LEU A 47 3.54 -29.00 -7.11
N ARG A 48 4.02 -29.75 -6.10
CA ARG A 48 4.14 -29.21 -4.74
C ARG A 48 5.13 -28.06 -4.65
N GLN A 49 6.30 -28.21 -5.29
CA GLN A 49 7.29 -27.13 -5.36
C GLN A 49 6.68 -25.87 -5.97
N HIS A 50 6.00 -26.01 -7.11
CA HIS A 50 5.35 -24.87 -7.77
C HIS A 50 4.27 -24.19 -6.91
N LEU A 51 3.48 -24.97 -6.16
CA LEU A 51 2.49 -24.42 -5.22
C LEU A 51 3.15 -23.67 -4.05
N THR A 52 4.26 -24.19 -3.53
CA THR A 52 5.05 -23.51 -2.49
C THR A 52 5.66 -22.21 -3.02
N ASP A 53 6.21 -22.22 -4.24
CA ASP A 53 6.78 -21.03 -4.86
C ASP A 53 5.75 -19.91 -5.02
N TYR A 54 4.51 -20.26 -5.38
CA TYR A 54 3.41 -19.28 -5.50
C TYR A 54 3.08 -18.60 -4.16
N SER A 55 3.10 -19.34 -3.04
CA SER A 55 2.87 -18.74 -1.72
C SER A 55 3.97 -17.75 -1.32
N ASN A 56 5.23 -18.09 -1.58
CA ASN A 56 6.35 -17.20 -1.29
C ASN A 56 6.28 -15.92 -2.15
N LEU A 57 5.97 -16.08 -3.44
CA LEU A 57 5.77 -14.95 -4.34
C LEU A 57 4.64 -14.02 -3.87
N LYS A 58 3.51 -14.59 -3.43
CA LYS A 58 2.38 -13.82 -2.89
C LYS A 58 2.78 -13.02 -1.65
N GLU A 59 3.54 -13.62 -0.74
CA GLU A 59 4.04 -12.94 0.45
C GLU A 59 5.01 -11.80 0.10
N HIS A 60 5.92 -12.03 -0.85
CA HIS A 60 6.84 -11.01 -1.34
C HIS A 60 6.09 -9.82 -1.96
N ILE A 61 5.07 -10.07 -2.77
CA ILE A 61 4.24 -9.01 -3.36
C ILE A 61 3.52 -8.21 -2.26
N ALA A 62 2.89 -8.88 -1.29
CA ALA A 62 2.20 -8.21 -0.20
C ALA A 62 3.14 -7.35 0.66
N GLN A 63 4.37 -7.82 0.90
CA GLN A 63 5.39 -7.06 1.61
C GLN A 63 5.83 -5.82 0.82
N LEU A 64 6.07 -5.97 -0.49
CA LEU A 64 6.42 -4.85 -1.37
C LEU A 64 5.30 -3.80 -1.41
N GLU A 65 4.04 -4.21 -1.54
CA GLU A 65 2.88 -3.31 -1.51
C GLU A 65 2.81 -2.52 -0.20
N LYS A 66 3.08 -3.17 0.93
CA LYS A 66 3.10 -2.53 2.25
C LYS A 66 4.22 -1.49 2.36
N GLU A 67 5.43 -1.85 1.95
CA GLU A 67 6.58 -0.94 1.97
C GLU A 67 6.39 0.26 1.05
N MET A 68 5.83 0.04 -0.14
CA MET A 68 5.51 1.12 -1.07
C MET A 68 4.47 2.07 -0.50
N ASN A 69 3.40 1.56 0.11
CA ASN A 69 2.37 2.41 0.72
C ASN A 69 2.93 3.30 1.84
N ILE A 70 3.85 2.77 2.67
CA ILE A 70 4.51 3.55 3.72
C ILE A 70 5.35 4.68 3.08
N LYS A 71 6.22 4.33 2.13
CA LYS A 71 7.08 5.32 1.45
C LYS A 71 6.26 6.39 0.73
N PHE A 72 5.14 6.02 0.10
CA PHE A 72 4.25 6.97 -0.57
C PHE A 72 3.63 7.95 0.43
N LYS A 73 3.19 7.46 1.60
CA LYS A 73 2.64 8.31 2.67
C LYS A 73 3.66 9.32 3.17
N ASP A 74 4.90 8.91 3.38
CA ASP A 74 5.98 9.77 3.85
C ASP A 74 6.31 10.85 2.82
N ILE A 75 6.40 10.48 1.53
CA ILE A 75 6.60 11.44 0.43
C ILE A 75 5.45 12.44 0.36
N HIS A 76 4.19 11.98 0.46
CA HIS A 76 3.02 12.85 0.48
C HIS A 76 3.04 13.83 1.65
N GLN A 77 3.43 13.36 2.85
CA GLN A 77 3.54 14.22 4.02
C GLN A 77 4.65 15.26 3.85
N ALA A 78 5.82 14.86 3.35
CA ALA A 78 6.92 15.77 3.08
C ALA A 78 6.55 16.83 2.03
N LEU A 79 5.90 16.43 0.94
CA LEU A 79 5.41 17.34 -0.09
C LEU A 79 4.39 18.34 0.48
N ASN A 80 3.42 17.86 1.26
CA ASN A 80 2.42 18.71 1.90
C ASN A 80 3.06 19.69 2.91
N TYR A 81 4.06 19.24 3.66
CA TYR A 81 4.81 20.10 4.58
C TYR A 81 5.55 21.22 3.83
N LEU A 82 6.24 20.89 2.73
CA LEU A 82 6.93 21.88 1.90
C LEU A 82 5.94 22.88 1.30
N LEU A 83 4.82 22.40 0.74
CA LEU A 83 3.77 23.27 0.21
C LEU A 83 3.16 24.20 1.26
N GLN A 84 2.98 23.75 2.51
CA GLN A 84 2.49 24.60 3.59
C GLN A 84 3.56 25.60 4.06
N LYS A 85 4.81 25.15 4.20
CA LYS A 85 5.94 25.99 4.60
C LYS A 85 6.15 27.15 3.61
N ASP A 86 5.97 26.92 2.31
CA ASP A 86 6.09 27.96 1.30
C ASP A 86 4.93 28.98 1.39
N LYS A 87 3.70 28.52 1.65
CA LYS A 87 2.55 29.42 1.88
C LYS A 87 2.75 30.34 3.09
N VAL A 88 3.24 29.81 4.21
CA VAL A 88 3.49 30.58 5.42
C VAL A 88 4.58 31.63 5.19
N GLN A 89 5.65 31.31 4.44
CA GLN A 89 6.71 32.26 4.11
C GLN A 89 6.21 33.37 3.17
N ILE A 90 5.39 33.04 2.16
CA ILE A 90 4.82 34.02 1.23
C ILE A 90 3.87 34.98 1.96
N GLU A 91 3.09 34.49 2.94
CA GLU A 91 2.22 35.34 3.76
C GLU A 91 2.98 36.23 4.74
N GLN A 92 4.09 35.75 5.30
CA GLN A 92 4.96 36.54 6.19
C GLN A 92 5.73 37.63 5.42
N HIS A 93 6.29 37.32 4.25
CA HIS A 93 6.98 38.30 3.42
C HIS A 93 6.02 39.40 2.93
N ASN A 94 4.80 39.03 2.52
CA ASN A 94 3.75 39.99 2.14
C ASN A 94 3.17 40.83 3.30
N ARG A 95 3.46 40.50 4.56
CA ARG A 95 3.11 41.33 5.73
C ARG A 95 4.20 42.34 6.10
N VAL A 96 5.46 42.11 5.74
CA VAL A 96 6.58 43.02 6.03
C VAL A 96 6.66 44.16 5.02
N ASP A 97 6.23 43.94 3.76
CA ASP A 97 6.34 44.94 2.69
C ASP A 97 5.09 45.82 2.48
N LYS A 98 4.04 45.67 3.30
CA LYS A 98 2.91 46.60 3.28
C LYS A 98 3.24 47.77 4.21
N PRO A 99 3.36 49.03 3.71
CA PRO A 99 3.41 50.17 4.60
C PRO A 99 2.15 50.09 5.47
N GLY A 100 2.36 49.92 6.78
CA GLY A 100 1.28 49.74 7.74
C GLY A 100 0.23 50.81 7.49
N LYS A 101 -1.03 50.41 7.27
CA LYS A 101 -2.13 51.36 7.26
C LYS A 101 -2.12 52.03 8.63
N LEU A 102 -1.63 53.27 8.72
CA LEU A 102 -1.81 54.12 9.91
C LEU A 102 -3.30 54.44 10.03
N THR A 103 -4.06 53.49 10.57
CA THR A 103 -5.41 53.72 11.04
C THR A 103 -5.28 54.53 12.32
N HIS A 104 -5.29 55.86 12.16
CA HIS A 104 -5.67 56.93 13.13
C HIS A 104 -5.06 58.29 12.75
N LEU A 105 -4.72 58.56 11.48
CA LEU A 105 -4.48 59.94 11.06
C LEU A 105 -5.80 60.70 11.02
N ARG A 106 -6.10 61.40 12.11
CA ARG A 106 -7.16 62.41 12.19
C ARG A 106 -6.76 63.54 11.24
N ARG A 107 -7.42 63.63 10.08
CA ARG A 107 -7.14 64.67 9.08
C ARG A 107 -7.61 66.02 9.64
N MET A 108 -6.67 66.79 10.18
CA MET A 108 -6.88 68.14 10.68
C MET A 108 -7.23 69.04 9.49
N LYS A 109 -8.42 69.67 9.49
CA LYS A 109 -8.79 70.63 8.45
C LYS A 109 -8.43 72.04 8.91
N LEU A 110 -7.67 72.76 8.08
CA LEU A 110 -7.46 74.19 8.25
C LEU A 110 -8.71 74.93 7.79
N THR A 111 -9.32 75.71 8.68
CA THR A 111 -10.44 76.59 8.37
C THR A 111 -10.08 78.02 8.79
N MET A 112 -10.56 79.00 8.02
CA MET A 112 -10.35 80.42 8.30
C MET A 112 -11.58 80.94 9.03
N ALA A 113 -11.42 81.34 10.30
CA ALA A 113 -12.48 82.00 11.07
C ALA A 113 -12.00 83.38 11.50
N ASN A 114 -12.71 84.43 11.09
CA ASN A 114 -12.36 85.83 11.40
C ASN A 114 -10.92 86.20 10.97
N GLY A 115 -10.47 85.70 9.81
CA GLY A 115 -9.16 86.03 9.24
C GLY A 115 -7.96 85.34 9.90
N LEU A 116 -8.16 84.48 10.90
CA LEU A 116 -7.09 83.73 11.55
C LEU A 116 -7.23 82.22 11.25
N PRO A 117 -6.11 81.53 10.93
CA PRO A 117 -6.14 80.10 10.65
C PRO A 117 -6.42 79.33 11.95
N ARG A 118 -7.44 78.46 11.92
CA ARG A 118 -7.78 77.54 13.01
C ARG A 118 -7.82 76.12 12.50
N PHE A 119 -7.47 75.18 13.38
CA PHE A 119 -7.48 73.76 13.09
C PHE A 119 -8.67 73.11 13.77
N ASP A 120 -9.56 72.50 12.98
CA ASP A 120 -10.76 71.82 13.47
C ASP A 120 -10.57 70.30 13.50
N LEU A 121 -11.01 69.69 14.60
CA LEU A 121 -10.91 68.26 14.93
C LEU A 121 -12.30 67.60 15.10
N SER A 122 -13.39 68.30 14.79
CA SER A 122 -14.77 67.80 14.85
C SER A 122 -15.03 66.67 13.85
N LEU A 123 -15.69 65.60 14.32
CA LEU A 123 -16.13 64.45 13.52
C LEU A 123 -17.35 64.87 12.68
N GLY A 124 -17.27 64.68 11.36
CA GLY A 124 -18.44 64.69 10.49
C GLY A 124 -19.12 63.34 10.48
#